data_AF-A0AB38AQS0-F1
#
_entry.id   AF-A0AB38AQS0-F1
#
_cell.length_a   1.000
_cell.length_b   1.000
_cell.length_c   1.000
_cell.angle_alpha   90.00
_cell.angle_beta   90.00
_cell.angle_gamma   90.00
#
_symmetry.space_group_name_H-M   'P 1'
#
loop_
_entity.id
_entity.type
_entity.pdbx_description
1 polymer ?
#
loop_
_entity_poly.entity_id
_entity_poly.type
_entity_poly.pdbx_seq_one_letter_code
_entity_poly.pdbx_strand_id
1 'polypeptide(L)'
;MHLNGQIRTVELGTGGPLVGVQGFGAMGISAAYGETDDATARDTLAATVEAGVPLIDTADMYGAGANEEFLAPFVAAHRDEITLATKFGFEYRADDPGHRAIRNDPGYIKGPSRRACAG
;
A
#
# COMPACT_ATOMS: atom_id res chain seq x y z
N MET A 1 1.28 7.12 27.43
CA MET A 1 -0.12 7.52 27.17
C MET A 1 -0.63 6.56 26.10
N HIS A 2 -1.33 5.49 26.50
CA HIS A 2 -1.84 4.47 25.57
C HIS A 2 -3.16 4.96 24.97
N LEU A 3 -3.18 5.29 23.67
CA LEU A 3 -4.42 5.54 22.93
C LEU A 3 -5.08 4.19 22.64
N ASN A 4 -5.79 3.65 23.64
CA ASN A 4 -6.42 2.33 23.60
C ASN A 4 -7.74 2.31 22.79
N GLY A 5 -7.80 3.06 21.68
CA GLY A 5 -8.96 3.11 20.80
C GLY A 5 -8.59 2.63 19.42
N GLN A 6 -8.94 1.37 19.12
CA GLN A 6 -8.94 0.88 17.73
C GLN A 6 -9.69 1.88 16.85
N ILE A 7 -9.11 2.24 15.69
CA ILE A 7 -9.78 3.14 14.75
C ILE A 7 -11.08 2.48 14.33
N ARG A 8 -12.17 3.25 14.38
CA ARG A 8 -13.49 2.78 13.96
C ARG A 8 -13.41 2.21 12.53
N THR A 9 -14.05 1.07 12.32
CA THR A 9 -14.19 0.48 11.00
C THR A 9 -15.56 0.74 10.37
N VAL A 10 -15.60 0.70 9.04
CA VAL A 10 -16.80 0.80 8.22
C VAL A 10 -16.73 -0.21 7.07
N GLU A 11 -17.88 -0.65 6.59
CA GLU A 11 -17.96 -1.51 5.40
C GLU A 11 -17.69 -0.68 4.13
N LEU A 12 -16.75 -1.13 3.30
CA LEU A 12 -16.41 -0.45 2.05
C LEU A 12 -17.29 -0.94 0.90
N GLY A 13 -18.45 -0.31 0.72
CA GLY A 13 -19.45 -0.72 -0.27
C GLY A 13 -20.26 -1.93 0.19
N THR A 14 -21.27 -2.34 -0.60
CA THR A 14 -22.16 -3.44 -0.23
C THR A 14 -21.45 -4.79 -0.35
N GLY A 15 -21.35 -5.53 0.76
CA GLY A 15 -20.65 -6.81 0.85
C GLY A 15 -19.12 -6.68 0.81
N GLY A 16 -18.60 -5.47 1.08
CA GLY A 16 -17.17 -5.18 1.03
C GLY A 16 -16.42 -5.54 2.31
N PRO A 17 -15.07 -5.37 2.31
CA PRO A 17 -14.27 -5.53 3.51
C PRO A 17 -14.58 -4.43 4.54
N LEU A 18 -14.33 -4.74 5.83
CA LEU A 18 -14.26 -3.73 6.88
C LEU A 18 -12.93 -3.00 6.79
N VAL A 19 -12.98 -1.68 6.68
CA VAL A 19 -11.79 -0.82 6.61
C VAL A 19 -11.84 0.26 7.69
N GLY A 20 -10.68 0.77 8.08
CA GLY A 20 -10.62 1.91 9.00
C GLY A 20 -11.21 3.16 8.36
N VAL A 21 -11.90 3.98 9.15
CA VAL A 21 -12.30 5.34 8.70
C VAL A 21 -11.10 6.24 8.41
N GLN A 22 -9.91 5.82 8.87
CA GLN A 22 -8.61 6.38 8.54
C GLN A 22 -7.69 5.22 8.14
N GLY A 23 -6.87 5.46 7.11
CA GLY A 23 -5.86 4.52 6.61
C GLY A 23 -4.49 5.19 6.48
N PHE A 24 -3.46 4.36 6.27
CA PHE A 24 -2.09 4.78 6.01
C PHE A 24 -1.80 4.74 4.51
N GLY A 25 -1.39 5.87 3.93
CA GLY A 25 -0.93 5.94 2.54
C GLY A 25 0.58 5.77 2.44
N ALA A 26 1.03 4.71 1.77
CA ALA A 26 2.44 4.31 1.73
C ALA A 26 3.29 5.04 0.68
N MET A 27 2.75 6.02 -0.05
CA MET A 27 3.46 6.73 -1.13
C MET A 27 4.76 7.39 -0.66
N GLY A 28 4.81 7.87 0.59
CA GLY A 28 6.00 8.49 1.18
C GLY A 28 7.17 7.54 1.42
N ILE A 29 6.94 6.22 1.44
CA ILE A 29 8.01 5.25 1.73
C ILE A 29 9.01 5.15 0.56
N SER A 30 8.54 5.22 -0.70
CA SER A 30 9.42 4.98 -1.86
C SER A 30 9.10 5.80 -3.12
N ALA A 31 8.15 6.73 -3.07
CA ALA A 31 7.67 7.42 -4.28
C ALA A 31 7.61 8.94 -4.19
N ALA A 32 7.39 9.53 -3.01
CA ALA A 32 7.13 10.96 -2.91
C ALA A 32 7.53 11.59 -1.57
N TYR A 33 7.39 12.91 -1.50
CA TYR A 33 7.55 13.74 -0.29
C TYR A 33 8.96 13.92 0.25
N GLY A 34 9.96 13.29 -0.36
CA GLY A 34 11.37 13.51 -0.05
C GLY A 34 12.12 12.19 0.09
N GLU A 35 13.35 12.27 0.58
CA GLU A 35 14.12 11.08 0.94
C GLU A 35 13.50 10.42 2.18
N THR A 36 13.49 9.09 2.19
CA THR A 36 13.10 8.26 3.33
C THR A 36 14.09 7.11 3.42
N ASP A 37 14.50 6.77 4.64
CA ASP A 37 15.32 5.59 4.91
C ASP A 37 14.46 4.41 5.40
N ASP A 38 14.95 3.20 5.14
CA ASP A 38 14.26 1.95 5.47
C ASP A 38 13.92 1.81 6.96
N ALA A 39 14.74 2.35 7.87
CA ALA A 39 14.49 2.24 9.30
C ALA A 39 13.31 3.14 9.70
N THR A 40 13.31 4.40 9.28
CA THR A 40 12.20 5.33 9.50
C THR A 40 10.89 4.83 8.87
N ALA A 41 10.96 4.21 7.68
CA ALA A 41 9.80 3.62 7.04
C ALA A 41 9.23 2.44 7.84
N ARG A 42 10.08 1.56 8.40
CA ARG A 42 9.65 0.46 9.28
C ARG A 42 9.06 0.97 10.59
N ASP A 43 9.67 1.98 11.20
CA ASP A 43 9.15 2.61 12.42
C ASP A 43 7.77 3.24 12.18
N THR A 44 7.58 3.85 11.01
CA THR A 44 6.27 4.40 10.59
C THR A 44 5.22 3.29 10.45
N LEU A 45 5.57 2.14 9.88
CA LEU A 45 4.66 0.99 9.78
C LEU A 45 4.31 0.40 11.15
N ALA A 46 5.30 0.27 12.04
CA ALA A 46 5.05 -0.17 13.41
C ALA A 46 4.10 0.79 14.15
N ALA A 47 4.37 2.10 14.07
CA ALA A 47 3.51 3.13 14.65
C ALA A 47 2.09 3.13 14.06
N THR A 48 1.94 2.76 12.79
CA THR A 48 0.63 2.64 12.12
C THR A 48 -0.23 1.55 12.77
N VAL A 49 0.33 0.37 13.01
CA VAL A 49 -0.39 -0.73 13.68
C VAL A 49 -0.59 -0.44 15.17
N GLU A 50 0.40 0.15 15.85
CA GLU A 50 0.25 0.59 17.26
C GLU A 50 -0.86 1.62 17.43
N ALA A 51 -1.07 2.50 16.45
CA ALA A 51 -2.17 3.46 16.41
C ALA A 51 -3.53 2.82 16.05
N GLY A 52 -3.56 1.51 15.79
CA GLY A 52 -4.78 0.77 15.45
C GLY A 52 -5.33 1.09 14.07
N VAL A 53 -4.47 1.45 13.09
CA VAL A 53 -4.86 1.71 11.70
C VAL A 53 -4.97 0.39 10.94
N PRO A 54 -6.18 -0.01 10.49
CA PRO A 54 -6.38 -1.31 9.86
C PRO A 54 -6.39 -1.25 8.33
N LEU A 55 -6.10 -0.10 7.70
CA LEU A 55 -6.09 0.07 6.24
C LEU A 55 -4.72 0.58 5.78
N ILE A 56 -4.07 -0.15 4.88
CA ILE A 56 -2.83 0.27 4.20
C ILE A 56 -3.10 0.45 2.72
N ASP A 57 -2.74 1.61 2.18
CA ASP A 57 -2.90 1.98 0.78
C ASP A 57 -1.54 2.09 0.07
N THR A 58 -1.39 1.38 -1.05
CA THR A 58 -0.20 1.39 -1.91
C THR A 58 -0.59 1.38 -3.39
N ALA A 59 0.39 1.30 -4.30
CA ALA A 59 0.22 1.18 -5.75
C ALA A 59 1.50 0.63 -6.40
N ASP A 60 1.35 -0.07 -7.52
CA ASP A 60 2.46 -0.57 -8.34
C ASP A 60 3.38 0.57 -8.87
N MET A 61 2.81 1.75 -9.12
CA MET A 61 3.57 2.92 -9.56
C MET A 61 4.45 3.53 -8.46
N TYR A 62 4.21 3.23 -7.18
CA TYR A 62 4.99 3.80 -6.10
C TYR A 62 6.40 3.18 -6.09
N GLY A 63 7.39 3.94 -6.57
CA GLY A 63 8.75 3.44 -6.76
C GLY A 63 8.83 2.31 -7.79
N ALA A 64 7.93 2.28 -8.78
CA ALA A 64 7.86 1.24 -9.81
C ALA A 64 7.88 -0.21 -9.23
N GLY A 65 7.10 -0.44 -8.17
CA GLY A 65 6.95 -1.73 -7.49
C GLY A 65 7.72 -1.83 -6.17
N ALA A 66 8.74 -0.99 -5.97
CA ALA A 66 9.57 -1.03 -4.76
C ALA A 66 8.77 -0.80 -3.47
N ASN A 67 7.68 -0.04 -3.52
CA ASN A 67 6.80 0.13 -2.35
C ASN A 67 6.16 -1.18 -1.90
N GLU A 68 5.61 -1.93 -2.85
CA GLU A 68 4.93 -3.20 -2.56
C GLU A 68 5.94 -4.27 -2.11
N GLU A 69 7.12 -4.31 -2.72
CA GLU A 69 8.21 -5.20 -2.28
C GLU A 69 8.66 -4.91 -0.84
N PHE A 70 8.77 -3.63 -0.48
CA PHE A 70 9.12 -3.22 0.88
C PHE A 70 8.02 -3.58 1.90
N LEU A 71 6.74 -3.41 1.52
CA LEU A 71 5.59 -3.70 2.38
C LEU A 71 5.32 -5.19 2.55
N ALA A 72 5.67 -6.03 1.57
CA ALA A 72 5.37 -7.46 1.55
C ALA A 72 5.63 -8.21 2.89
N PRO A 73 6.82 -8.14 3.51
CA PRO A 73 7.06 -8.83 4.78
C PRO A 73 6.22 -8.29 5.94
N PHE A 74 5.92 -7.00 5.96
CA PHE A 74 5.07 -6.39 6.99
C PHE A 74 3.61 -6.82 6.83
N VAL A 75 3.11 -6.80 5.59
CA VAL A 75 1.75 -7.26 5.27
C VAL A 75 1.57 -8.73 5.64
N ALA A 76 2.55 -9.58 5.35
CA ALA A 76 2.51 -10.98 5.71
C ALA A 76 2.45 -11.19 7.23
N ALA A 77 3.20 -10.40 8.00
CA ALA A 77 3.22 -10.47 9.47
C ALA A 77 1.90 -10.00 10.12
N HIS A 78 1.15 -9.11 9.47
CA HIS A 78 -0.08 -8.49 10.00
C HIS A 78 -1.33 -8.84 9.20
N ARG A 79 -1.31 -9.95 8.45
CA ARG A 79 -2.32 -10.22 7.40
C ARG A 79 -3.76 -10.25 7.90
N ASP A 80 -3.96 -10.67 9.15
CA ASP A 80 -5.26 -10.77 9.81
C ASP A 80 -5.70 -9.45 10.48
N GLU A 81 -4.79 -8.49 10.63
CA GLU A 81 -5.02 -7.21 11.31
C GLU A 81 -5.33 -6.07 10.33
N ILE A 82 -4.91 -6.21 9.07
CA ILE A 82 -5.01 -5.15 8.06
C ILE A 82 -5.84 -5.54 6.84
N THR A 83 -6.49 -4.54 6.27
CA THR A 83 -6.93 -4.53 4.87
C THR A 83 -5.87 -3.82 4.04
N LEU A 84 -5.39 -4.49 3.00
CA LEU A 84 -4.48 -3.90 2.02
C LEU A 84 -5.24 -3.46 0.77
N ALA A 85 -5.05 -2.21 0.37
CA ALA A 85 -5.49 -1.67 -0.91
C ALA A 85 -4.28 -1.37 -1.80
N THR A 86 -4.28 -1.91 -3.02
CA THR A 86 -3.31 -1.57 -4.06
C THR A 86 -4.02 -1.10 -5.34
N LYS A 87 -3.26 -0.47 -6.22
CA LYS A 87 -3.72 0.14 -7.47
C LYS A 87 -2.78 -0.23 -8.61
N PHE A 88 -3.33 -0.18 -9.81
CA PHE A 88 -2.64 -0.43 -11.08
C PHE A 88 -3.25 0.50 -12.12
N GLY A 89 -2.61 0.59 -13.29
CA GLY A 89 -3.21 1.22 -14.46
C GLY A 89 -2.29 2.20 -15.17
N PHE A 90 -1.06 2.38 -14.70
CA PHE A 90 -0.08 3.22 -15.36
C PHE A 90 1.00 2.38 -16.03
N GLU A 91 1.37 2.78 -17.24
CA GLU A 91 2.51 2.20 -17.94
C GLU A 91 3.82 2.83 -17.45
N TYR A 92 4.75 1.99 -16.99
CA TYR A 92 6.12 2.40 -16.68
C TYR A 92 7.05 2.08 -17.84
N ARG A 93 7.89 3.04 -18.19
CA ARG A 93 8.89 2.93 -19.27
C ARG A 93 10.26 3.31 -18.72
N ALA A 94 11.17 2.33 -18.65
CA ALA A 94 12.52 2.56 -18.14
C ALA A 94 13.33 3.51 -19.05
N ASP A 95 13.00 3.53 -20.35
CA ASP A 95 13.59 4.42 -21.36
C ASP A 95 13.04 5.85 -21.32
N ASP A 96 11.88 6.06 -20.68
CA ASP A 96 11.23 7.37 -20.56
C ASP A 96 10.54 7.52 -19.19
N PRO A 97 11.27 7.94 -18.13
CA PRO A 97 10.69 8.14 -16.79
C PRO A 97 9.59 9.20 -16.74
N GLY A 98 9.54 10.10 -17.74
CA GLY A 98 8.52 11.13 -17.90
C GLY A 98 7.24 10.59 -18.53
N HIS A 99 7.24 9.35 -19.02
CA HIS A 99 6.10 8.74 -19.68
C HIS A 99 4.88 8.71 -18.77
N ARG A 100 3.73 9.07 -19.35
CA ARG A 100 2.42 9.04 -18.70
C ARG A 100 1.41 8.44 -19.67
N ALA A 101 1.15 7.14 -19.52
CA ALA A 101 0.08 6.45 -20.22
C ALA A 101 -0.71 5.56 -19.27
N ILE A 102 -1.98 5.37 -19.60
CA ILE A 102 -2.88 4.47 -18.90
C ILE A 102 -2.88 3.12 -19.60
N ARG A 103 -2.68 2.04 -18.84
CA ARG A 103 -2.71 0.67 -19.34
C ARG A 103 -3.73 -0.16 -18.55
N ASN A 104 -4.86 -0.46 -19.18
CA ASN A 104 -5.98 -1.20 -18.58
C ASN A 104 -6.37 -2.45 -19.40
N ASP A 105 -5.47 -2.96 -20.25
CA ASP A 105 -5.74 -4.17 -21.02
C ASP A 105 -5.80 -5.42 -20.10
N PRO A 106 -6.57 -6.46 -20.46
CA PRO A 106 -6.69 -7.66 -19.63
C PRO A 106 -5.37 -8.37 -19.33
N GLY A 107 -4.37 -8.27 -20.21
CA GLY A 107 -3.06 -8.87 -20.00
C GLY A 107 -2.30 -8.18 -18.87
N TYR A 108 -2.33 -6.85 -18.85
CA TYR A 108 -1.81 -6.05 -17.75
C TYR A 108 -2.60 -6.26 -16.46
N ILE A 109 -3.95 -6.26 -16.55
CA ILE A 109 -4.82 -6.49 -15.39
C ILE A 109 -4.59 -7.88 -14.78
N LYS A 110 -4.22 -8.91 -15.53
CA LYS A 110 -3.98 -10.25 -14.98
C LYS A 110 -2.50 -10.55 -14.76
N GLY A 111 -1.64 -9.56 -14.97
CA GLY A 111 -0.20 -9.68 -14.96
C GLY A 111 0.41 -9.98 -13.58
N PRO A 112 1.69 -10.40 -13.55
CA PRO A 112 2.40 -10.75 -12.33
C PRO A 112 2.67 -9.58 -11.38
N SER A 113 2.62 -8.34 -11.86
CA SER A 113 2.80 -7.11 -11.06
C SER A 113 1.80 -6.96 -9.90
N ARG A 114 0.79 -7.82 -9.79
CA ARG A 114 -0.19 -7.81 -8.70
C ARG A 114 0.20 -8.62 -7.45
N ARG A 115 1.34 -9.32 -7.46
CA ARG A 115 1.62 -10.36 -6.46
C ARG A 115 2.51 -9.93 -5.30
N ALA A 116 3.15 -8.76 -5.34
CA ALA A 116 4.18 -8.41 -4.36
C ALA A 116 3.68 -8.43 -2.91
N CYS A 117 2.46 -7.94 -2.65
CA CYS A 117 1.82 -8.02 -1.32
C CYS A 117 0.64 -9.01 -1.22
N ALA A 118 0.45 -9.88 -2.22
CA ALA A 118 -0.69 -10.81 -2.27
C ALA A 118 -0.39 -12.20 -1.66
N GLY A 119 0.85 -12.41 -1.21
CA GLY A 119 1.33 -13.64 -0.57
C GLY A 119 1.09 -13.68 0.93
#